data_AF-A0A8T5LXV7-F1
#
_entry.id   AF-A0A8T5LXV7-F1
#
_cell.length_a   1.000
_cell.length_b   1.000
_cell.length_c   1.000
_cell.angle_alpha   90.00
_cell.angle_beta   90.00
_cell.angle_gamma   90.00
#
_symmetry.space_group_name_H-M   'P 1'
#
loop_
_entity.id
_entity.type
_entity.pdbx_description
1 polymer ?
#
loop_
_entity_poly.entity_id
_entity_poly.type
_entity_poly.pdbx_seq_one_letter_code
_entity_poly.pdbx_strand_id
1 'polypeptide(L)'
;MINKKGQGMSINVIIIAAIAMLVLVILAILVGRSGTHVSENTECIKKAGICREKECEENKQIGLMGEYCQGNMWCCSPVSLE
;
A
#
# COMPACT_ATOMS: atom_id res chain seq x y z
N MET A 1 10.32 6.02 -55.30
CA MET A 1 10.79 7.04 -54.33
C MET A 1 10.03 6.81 -53.03
N ILE A 2 10.64 6.12 -52.07
CA ILE A 2 9.95 5.71 -50.83
C ILE A 2 9.82 6.94 -49.93
N ASN A 3 8.57 7.34 -49.70
CA ASN A 3 8.19 8.53 -48.96
C ASN A 3 8.65 8.46 -47.49
N LYS A 4 9.76 9.13 -47.14
CA LYS A 4 10.19 9.36 -45.74
C LYS A 4 9.37 10.46 -45.05
N LYS A 5 8.05 10.51 -45.24
CA LYS A 5 7.16 11.47 -44.55
C LYS A 5 6.41 10.74 -43.44
N GLY A 6 7.07 10.63 -42.29
CA GLY A 6 6.54 9.96 -41.09
C GLY A 6 7.60 9.78 -40.00
N GLN A 7 8.88 9.78 -40.40
CA GLN A 7 10.01 9.57 -39.48
C GLN A 7 10.19 10.67 -38.41
N GLY A 8 9.60 11.87 -38.55
CA GLY A 8 9.75 12.96 -37.59
C GLY A 8 8.79 12.91 -36.40
N MET A 9 7.52 12.54 -36.62
CA MET A 9 6.52 12.43 -35.53
C MET A 9 6.58 11.07 -34.83
N SER A 10 7.04 10.02 -35.51
CA SER A 10 6.96 8.65 -34.99
C SER A 10 7.94 8.38 -33.84
N ILE A 11 9.17 8.88 -33.93
CA ILE A 11 10.25 8.44 -33.03
C ILE A 11 10.08 9.01 -31.61
N ASN A 12 9.81 10.31 -31.48
CA ASN A 12 9.66 10.94 -30.17
C ASN A 12 8.44 10.38 -29.41
N VAL A 13 7.35 10.09 -30.13
CA VAL A 13 6.14 9.48 -29.52
C VAL A 13 6.42 8.05 -29.06
N ILE A 14 7.15 7.27 -29.86
CA ILE A 14 7.57 5.90 -29.49
C ILE A 14 8.45 5.95 -28.23
N ILE A 15 9.39 6.90 -28.14
CA ILE A 15 10.26 7.07 -26.96
C ILE A 15 9.44 7.41 -25.72
N ILE A 16 8.52 8.38 -25.81
CA ILE A 16 7.66 8.77 -24.68
C ILE A 16 6.78 7.59 -24.24
N ALA A 17 6.20 6.85 -25.19
CA ALA A 17 5.39 5.67 -24.90
C ALA A 17 6.20 4.56 -24.20
N ALA A 18 7.44 4.33 -24.62
CA ALA A 18 8.34 3.36 -23.99
C ALA A 18 8.72 3.77 -22.55
N ILE A 19 9.04 5.05 -22.34
CA ILE A 19 9.33 5.59 -21.00
C ILE A 19 8.10 5.47 -20.09
N ALA A 20 6.91 5.81 -20.60
CA ALA A 20 5.67 5.70 -19.83
C ALA A 20 5.38 4.25 -19.39
N MET A 21 5.57 3.26 -20.28
CA MET A 21 5.45 1.85 -19.92
C MET A 21 6.46 1.44 -18.84
N LEU A 22 7.71 1.87 -18.97
CA LEU A 22 8.76 1.56 -18.01
C LEU A 22 8.45 2.12 -16.61
N VAL A 23 8.02 3.38 -16.54
CA VAL A 23 7.64 4.03 -15.27
C VAL A 23 6.47 3.30 -14.61
N LEU A 24 5.44 2.91 -15.37
CA LEU A 24 4.29 2.17 -14.82
C LEU A 24 4.68 0.82 -14.23
N VAL A 25 5.59 0.08 -14.89
CA VAL A 25 6.08 -1.20 -14.37
C VAL A 25 6.85 -1.00 -13.06
N ILE A 26 7.72 0.01 -12.99
CA ILE A 26 8.49 0.31 -11.78
C ILE A 26 7.53 0.69 -10.64
N LEU A 27 6.56 1.56 -10.88
CA LEU A 27 5.57 1.95 -9.88
C LEU A 27 4.73 0.75 -9.41
N ALA A 28 4.31 -0.13 -10.31
CA ALA A 28 3.55 -1.33 -9.96
C ALA A 28 4.37 -2.27 -9.05
N ILE A 29 5.66 -2.46 -9.34
CA ILE A 29 6.55 -3.30 -8.51
C ILE A 29 6.81 -2.63 -7.16
N LEU A 30 7.06 -1.32 -7.13
CA LEU A 30 7.28 -0.59 -5.88
C LEU A 30 6.02 -0.61 -5.00
N VAL A 31 4.84 -0.35 -5.56
CA VAL A 31 3.57 -0.44 -4.83
C VAL A 31 3.30 -1.88 -4.38
N GLY A 32 3.55 -2.88 -5.23
CA GLY A 32 3.40 -4.29 -4.84
C GLY A 32 4.35 -4.71 -3.72
N ARG A 33 5.57 -4.14 -3.66
CA ARG A 33 6.55 -4.39 -2.59
C ARG A 33 6.29 -3.59 -1.31
N SER A 34 5.79 -2.37 -1.44
CA SER A 34 5.48 -1.50 -0.31
C SER A 34 4.09 -1.75 0.29
N GLY A 35 3.15 -2.26 -0.52
CA GLY A 35 1.75 -2.48 -0.11
C GLY A 35 1.57 -3.57 0.95
N THR A 36 2.47 -4.55 1.01
CA THR A 36 2.40 -5.62 2.04
C THR A 36 2.72 -5.11 3.44
N HIS A 37 3.57 -4.09 3.60
CA HIS A 37 3.95 -3.56 4.93
C HIS A 37 3.03 -2.43 5.43
N VAL A 38 2.22 -1.81 4.56
CA VAL A 38 1.33 -0.69 4.96
C VAL A 38 0.00 -1.21 5.51
N SER A 39 -0.40 -2.44 5.18
CA SER A 39 -1.70 -2.98 5.64
C SER A 39 -1.74 -3.24 7.14
N GLU A 40 -0.63 -3.73 7.72
CA GLU A 40 -0.56 -4.12 9.14
C GLU A 40 -0.96 -2.96 10.06
N ASN A 41 -0.32 -1.79 9.94
CA ASN A 41 -0.65 -0.64 10.81
C ASN A 41 -2.01 0.02 10.52
N THR A 42 -2.57 -0.17 9.32
CA THR A 42 -3.81 0.54 8.93
C THR A 42 -5.06 -0.16 9.48
N GLU A 43 -5.00 -1.47 9.67
CA GLU A 43 -6.16 -2.26 10.09
C GLU A 43 -6.52 -2.05 11.58
N CYS A 44 -5.55 -1.78 12.45
CA CYS A 44 -5.84 -1.37 13.84
C CYS A 44 -6.58 -0.04 13.88
N ILE A 45 -6.07 0.95 13.15
CA ILE A 45 -6.60 2.32 13.12
C ILE A 45 -8.00 2.34 12.47
N LYS A 46 -8.22 1.53 11.43
CA LYS A 46 -9.54 1.36 10.78
C LYS A 46 -10.61 0.86 11.74
N LYS A 47 -10.26 0.02 12.72
CA LYS A 47 -11.17 -0.47 13.75
C LYS A 47 -11.29 0.48 14.96
N ALA A 48 -10.91 1.75 14.80
CA ALA A 48 -10.81 2.73 15.89
C ALA A 48 -9.93 2.22 17.05
N GLY A 49 -8.95 1.35 16.73
CA GLY A 49 -8.04 0.77 17.68
C GLY A 49 -6.78 1.61 17.90
N ILE A 50 -6.17 1.41 19.06
CA ILE A 50 -4.90 2.03 19.45
C ILE A 50 -3.88 0.93 19.75
N CYS A 51 -2.66 1.11 19.25
CA CYS A 51 -1.54 0.23 19.59
C CYS A 51 -1.04 0.54 21.01
N ARG A 52 -0.94 -0.49 21.86
CA ARG A 52 -0.33 -0.40 23.19
C ARG A 52 0.65 -1.53 23.41
N GLU A 53 1.69 -1.29 24.19
CA GLU A 53 2.64 -2.34 24.61
C GLU A 53 2.05 -3.30 25.64
N LYS A 54 0.96 -2.89 26.31
CA LYS A 54 0.26 -3.68 27.32
C LYS A 54 -0.99 -4.33 26.73
N GLU A 55 -1.39 -5.45 27.32
CA GLU A 55 -2.64 -6.14 27.02
C GLU A 55 -3.83 -5.17 27.18
N CYS A 56 -4.84 -5.34 26.30
CA CYS A 56 -6.03 -4.51 26.28
C CYS A 56 -6.93 -4.81 27.47
N GLU A 57 -7.74 -3.84 27.91
CA GLU A 57 -8.70 -4.07 29.00
C GLU A 57 -9.72 -5.15 28.61
N GLU A 58 -9.60 -6.32 29.24
CA GLU A 58 -10.59 -7.38 29.17
C GLU A 58 -11.96 -6.80 29.56
N ASN A 59 -12.97 -6.97 28.69
CA ASN A 59 -14.37 -6.47 28.78
C ASN A 59 -14.71 -5.11 28.14
N LYS A 60 -13.74 -4.33 27.65
CA LYS A 60 -14.06 -3.09 26.89
C LYS A 60 -13.50 -3.12 25.47
N GLN A 61 -12.43 -3.87 25.27
CA GLN A 61 -11.64 -3.84 24.04
C GLN A 61 -11.27 -5.26 23.64
N ILE A 62 -11.24 -5.50 22.33
CA ILE A 62 -10.62 -6.70 21.76
C ILE A 62 -9.15 -6.41 21.48
N GLY A 63 -8.28 -7.27 22.00
CA GLY A 63 -6.84 -7.21 21.81
C GLY A 63 -6.37 -8.21 20.76
N LEU A 64 -5.73 -7.72 19.70
CA LEU A 64 -5.10 -8.55 18.67
C LEU A 64 -3.59 -8.35 18.75
N MET A 65 -2.84 -9.40 19.06
CA MET A 65 -1.39 -9.35 19.24
C MET A 65 -0.69 -9.52 17.89
N GLY A 66 0.14 -8.55 17.50
CA GLY A 66 1.08 -8.70 16.37
C GLY A 66 0.46 -8.67 14.96
N GLU A 67 -0.86 -8.65 14.79
CA GLU A 67 -1.47 -8.56 13.44
C GLU A 67 -1.54 -7.13 12.89
N TYR A 68 -1.54 -6.12 13.77
CA TYR A 68 -1.88 -4.76 13.34
C TYR A 68 -1.04 -3.61 13.90
N CYS A 69 0.00 -3.94 14.66
CA CYS A 69 0.91 -2.98 15.27
C CYS A 69 2.35 -3.48 15.11
N GLN A 70 3.28 -2.59 14.77
CA GLN A 70 4.69 -2.96 14.66
C GLN A 70 5.23 -3.53 15.98
N GLY A 71 5.76 -4.76 15.92
CA GLY A 71 6.40 -5.43 17.05
C GLY A 71 5.43 -6.16 17.97
N ASN A 72 5.83 -6.35 19.24
CA ASN A 72 5.03 -7.06 20.26
C ASN A 72 3.96 -6.16 20.90
N MET A 73 3.34 -5.29 20.12
CA MET A 73 2.29 -4.39 20.58
C MET A 73 0.92 -5.01 20.33
N TRP A 74 -0.01 -4.76 21.25
CA TRP A 74 -1.41 -5.12 21.15
C TRP A 74 -2.19 -4.03 20.43
N CYS A 75 -2.96 -4.42 19.42
CA CYS A 75 -3.98 -3.55 18.87
C CYS A 75 -5.25 -3.63 19.74
N CYS A 76 -5.56 -2.55 20.46
CA CYS A 76 -6.74 -2.46 21.31
C CYS A 76 -7.84 -1.67 20.59
N SER A 77 -8.83 -2.38 20.05
CA SER A 77 -10.03 -1.75 19.46
C SER A 77 -11.23 -1.89 20.38
N PRO A 78 -12.12 -0.88 20.46
CA PRO A 78 -13.37 -1.01 21.21
C PRO A 78 -14.19 -2.18 20.64
N VAL A 79 -14.85 -2.94 21.51
CA VAL A 79 -15.87 -3.90 21.06
C VAL A 79 -16.96 -3.09 20.36
N SER A 80 -17.05 -3.24 19.03
CA SER A 80 -18.26 -2.85 18.30
C SER A 80 -19.39 -3.75 18.81
N LEU A 81 -20.16 -3.25 19.78
CA LEU A 81 -21.50 -3.76 20.05
C LEU A 81 -22.36 -3.36 18.85
N GLU A 82 -22.43 -4.22 17.84
CA GLU A 82 -23.58 -4.27 16.93
C GLU A 82 -24.74 -5.03 17.59
#